data_AF-A0A7S3AIH4-F1
#
_entry.id   AF-A0A7S3AIH4-F1
#
_cell.length_a   1.000
_cell.length_b   1.000
_cell.length_c   1.000
_cell.angle_alpha   90.00
_cell.angle_beta   90.00
_cell.angle_gamma   90.00
#
_symmetry.space_group_name_H-M   'P 1'
#
loop_
_entity.id
_entity.type
_entity.pdbx_description
1 polymer ?
#
loop_
_entity_poly.entity_id
_entity_poly.type
_entity_poly.pdbx_seq_one_letter_code
_entity_poly.pdbx_strand_id
1 'polypeptide(L)'
;YGLEAAVKHMVLVDGCSLNDPAFKCEWTGFLPLHAVVATGNMRLYSFLINREVFGMRAADPAVLSFEGEGNRWKSSMIPVQLAMLTGNIPMWELIMKERLRVVWMWGPAIQYEISLLGIDSAYE
;
A
#
# COMPACT_ATOMS: atom_id res chain seq x y z
N TYR A 1 19.38 3.21 10.49
CA TYR A 1 20.03 3.09 9.17
C TYR A 1 20.27 1.66 8.71
N GLY A 2 20.46 0.66 9.58
CA GLY A 2 20.69 -0.73 9.15
C GLY A 2 19.46 -1.44 8.54
N LEU A 3 18.25 -1.24 9.10
CA LEU A 3 17.06 -1.98 8.68
C LEU A 3 16.56 -1.59 7.28
N GLU A 4 16.42 -0.30 7.00
CA GLU A 4 16.02 0.19 5.67
C GLU A 4 17.04 -0.26 4.59
N ALA A 5 18.34 -0.26 4.90
CA ALA A 5 19.37 -0.76 4.01
C ALA A 5 19.27 -2.27 3.78
N ALA A 6 18.98 -3.05 4.83
CA ALA A 6 18.75 -4.49 4.72
C ALA A 6 17.51 -4.81 3.87
N VAL A 7 16.39 -4.13 4.11
CA VAL A 7 15.17 -4.27 3.30
C VAL A 7 15.43 -3.90 1.85
N LYS A 8 16.15 -2.80 1.61
CA LYS A 8 16.56 -2.40 0.26
C LYS A 8 17.36 -3.50 -0.43
N HIS A 9 18.34 -4.08 0.25
CA HIS A 9 19.15 -5.17 -0.30
C HIS A 9 18.31 -6.44 -0.57
N MET A 10 17.44 -6.84 0.37
CA MET A 10 16.58 -8.02 0.23
C MET A 10 15.64 -7.91 -0.98
N VAL A 11 15.02 -6.73 -1.19
CA VAL A 11 14.10 -6.51 -2.31
C VAL A 11 14.85 -6.40 -3.64
N LEU A 12 16.04 -5.80 -3.67
CA LEU A 12 16.78 -5.59 -4.93
C LEU A 12 17.52 -6.83 -5.44
N VAL A 13 17.90 -7.74 -4.54
CA VAL A 13 18.63 -8.99 -4.85
C VAL A 13 17.67 -10.18 -5.02
N ASP A 14 16.37 -9.92 -5.18
CA ASP A 14 15.29 -10.92 -5.32
C ASP A 14 15.18 -11.92 -4.14
N GLY A 15 15.64 -11.53 -2.95
CA GLY A 15 15.41 -12.30 -1.72
C GLY A 15 13.98 -12.19 -1.19
N CYS A 16 13.23 -11.17 -1.62
CA CYS A 16 11.84 -10.92 -1.23
C CYS A 16 11.13 -10.04 -2.26
N SER A 17 9.86 -10.35 -2.56
CA SER A 17 8.99 -9.50 -3.36
C SER A 17 7.91 -8.86 -2.48
N LEU A 18 7.72 -7.55 -2.62
CA LEU A 18 6.75 -6.78 -1.84
C LEU A 18 5.30 -7.00 -2.31
N ASN A 19 5.11 -7.52 -3.53
CA ASN A 19 3.81 -7.64 -4.19
C ASN A 19 3.44 -9.09 -4.55
N ASP A 20 4.36 -10.04 -4.37
CA ASP A 20 4.13 -11.44 -4.73
C ASP A 20 3.36 -12.17 -3.60
N PRO A 21 2.20 -12.78 -3.91
CA PRO A 21 1.41 -13.54 -2.95
C PRO A 21 2.19 -14.67 -2.26
N ALA A 22 3.25 -15.19 -2.87
CA ALA A 22 4.10 -16.23 -2.27
C ALA A 22 4.81 -15.76 -0.99
N PHE A 23 4.99 -14.44 -0.82
CA PHE A 23 5.63 -13.84 0.36
C PHE A 23 4.61 -13.29 1.37
N LYS A 24 3.32 -13.61 1.22
CA LYS A 24 2.30 -13.21 2.20
C LYS A 24 2.57 -13.86 3.56
N CYS A 25 2.14 -13.20 4.63
CA CYS A 25 2.08 -13.83 5.94
C CYS A 25 1.01 -14.92 5.92
N GLU A 26 1.36 -16.17 6.25
CA GLU A 26 0.43 -17.30 6.26
C GLU A 26 -0.74 -17.09 7.22
N TRP A 27 -0.48 -16.44 8.36
CA TRP A 27 -1.49 -16.27 9.40
C TRP A 27 -2.51 -15.17 9.07
N THR A 28 -2.06 -14.00 8.61
CA THR A 28 -2.94 -12.85 8.35
C THR A 28 -3.32 -12.71 6.89
N GLY A 29 -2.57 -13.33 5.97
CA GLY A 29 -2.71 -13.14 4.52
C GLY A 29 -2.20 -11.78 4.02
N PHE A 30 -1.53 -11.00 4.87
CA PHE A 30 -1.03 -9.68 4.54
C PHE A 30 0.30 -9.73 3.80
N LEU A 31 0.43 -8.88 2.79
CA LEU A 31 1.74 -8.52 2.24
C LEU A 31 2.40 -7.45 3.13
N PRO A 32 3.70 -7.18 2.95
CA PRO A 32 4.42 -6.20 3.76
C PRO A 32 3.71 -4.85 3.86
N LEU A 33 3.14 -4.34 2.76
CA LEU A 33 2.46 -3.04 2.77
C LEU A 33 1.21 -3.03 3.66
N HIS A 34 0.40 -4.10 3.66
CA HIS A 34 -0.77 -4.24 4.53
C HIS A 34 -0.38 -4.27 6.01
N ALA A 35 0.71 -4.99 6.34
CA ALA A 35 1.23 -5.00 7.70
C ALA A 35 1.67 -3.60 8.16
N VAL A 36 2.35 -2.85 7.29
CA VAL A 36 2.74 -1.47 7.59
C VAL A 36 1.53 -0.58 7.81
N VAL A 37 0.49 -0.69 6.97
CA VAL A 37 -0.75 0.07 7.15
C VAL A 37 -1.43 -0.27 8.47
N ALA A 38 -1.55 -1.56 8.81
CA ALA A 38 -2.14 -2.00 10.06
C ALA A 38 -1.40 -1.47 11.30
N THR A 39 -0.07 -1.31 11.21
CA THR A 39 0.74 -0.70 12.29
C THR A 39 0.72 0.83 12.30
N GLY A 40 0.28 1.46 11.21
CA GLY A 40 0.24 2.92 11.05
C GLY A 40 1.59 3.60 10.86
N ASN A 41 2.64 2.88 10.48
CA ASN A 41 3.96 3.46 10.27
C ASN A 41 4.07 4.17 8.90
N MET A 42 3.66 5.43 8.84
CA MET A 42 3.65 6.26 7.61
C MET A 42 5.02 6.39 6.95
N ARG A 43 6.10 6.45 7.74
CA ARG A 43 7.47 6.54 7.21
C ARG A 43 7.85 5.28 6.45
N LEU A 44 7.58 4.12 7.04
CA LEU A 44 7.89 2.85 6.40
C LEU A 44 6.98 2.61 5.19
N TYR A 45 5.73 3.07 5.25
CA TYR A 45 4.80 3.02 4.12
C TYR A 45 5.38 3.79 2.93
N SER A 46 5.74 5.06 3.16
CA SER A 46 6.34 5.94 2.14
C SER A 46 7.66 5.37 1.59
N PHE A 47 8.45 4.70 2.43
CA PHE A 47 9.67 4.02 2.01
C PHE A 47 9.37 2.87 1.05
N LEU A 48 8.46 1.96 1.39
CA LEU A 48 8.19 0.74 0.60
C LEU A 48 7.59 1.02 -0.79
N ILE A 49 6.79 2.07 -0.93
CA ILE A 49 6.19 2.47 -2.21
C ILE A 49 7.13 3.32 -3.09
N ASN A 50 8.30 3.71 -2.56
CA ASN A 50 9.18 4.66 -3.23
C ASN A 50 9.82 4.03 -4.48
N ARG A 51 9.37 4.46 -5.66
CA ARG A 51 9.87 4.00 -6.96
C ARG A 51 11.29 4.45 -7.27
N GLU A 52 11.80 5.52 -6.67
CA GLU A 52 13.21 5.90 -6.82
C GLU A 52 14.13 4.91 -6.10
N VAL A 53 13.65 4.30 -5.01
CA VAL A 53 14.40 3.32 -4.22
C VAL A 53 14.30 1.92 -4.81
N PHE A 54 13.10 1.51 -5.21
CA PHE A 54 12.77 0.13 -5.55
C PHE A 54 12.40 -0.11 -7.03
N GLY A 55 12.24 0.94 -7.84
CA GLY A 55 11.83 0.82 -9.24
C GLY A 55 10.50 0.08 -9.40
N MET A 56 10.47 -0.92 -10.27
CA MET A 56 9.30 -1.79 -10.49
C MET A 56 9.00 -2.73 -9.31
N ARG A 57 9.94 -2.88 -8.38
CA ARG A 57 9.77 -3.73 -7.18
C ARG A 57 9.17 -2.97 -5.99
N ALA A 58 8.85 -1.68 -6.14
CA ALA A 58 8.17 -0.90 -5.12
C ALA A 58 6.83 -1.55 -4.76
N ALA A 59 6.42 -1.44 -3.49
CA ALA A 59 5.14 -1.95 -3.05
C ALA A 59 4.00 -1.23 -3.79
N ASP A 60 3.04 -1.99 -4.28
CA ASP A 60 1.89 -1.46 -5.00
C ASP A 60 0.69 -1.29 -4.04
N PRO A 61 0.22 -0.04 -3.81
CA PRO A 61 -0.89 0.24 -2.90
C PRO A 61 -2.26 -0.22 -3.44
N ALA A 62 -2.33 -0.79 -4.63
CA ALA A 62 -3.54 -1.41 -5.19
C ALA A 62 -3.62 -2.93 -4.98
N VAL A 63 -2.57 -3.57 -4.44
CA VAL A 63 -2.56 -5.03 -4.26
C VAL A 63 -3.51 -5.45 -3.14
N LEU A 64 -4.31 -6.48 -3.43
CA LEU A 64 -5.24 -7.07 -2.46
C LEU A 64 -4.49 -7.88 -1.40
N SER A 65 -5.00 -7.87 -0.18
CA SER A 65 -4.63 -8.88 0.81
C SER A 65 -5.20 -10.23 0.40
N PHE A 66 -4.60 -11.29 0.93
CA PHE A 66 -5.01 -12.65 0.65
C PHE A 66 -5.66 -13.29 1.86
N GLU A 67 -6.21 -14.49 1.66
CA GLU A 67 -6.64 -15.33 2.77
C GLU A 67 -5.44 -15.80 3.60
N GLY A 68 -5.59 -15.74 4.92
CA GLY A 68 -4.67 -16.29 5.90
C GLY A 68 -5.44 -17.07 6.96
N GLU A 69 -4.81 -18.07 7.58
CA GLU A 69 -5.47 -19.05 8.45
C GLU A 69 -6.17 -18.42 9.66
N GLY A 70 -5.65 -17.31 10.17
CA GLY A 70 -6.21 -16.56 11.29
C GLY A 70 -6.67 -15.17 10.89
N ASN A 71 -6.95 -14.95 9.61
CA ASN A 71 -7.37 -13.64 9.14
C ASN A 71 -8.70 -13.24 9.80
N ARG A 72 -8.63 -12.25 10.69
CA ARG A 72 -9.81 -11.66 11.33
C ARG A 72 -10.73 -11.01 10.30
N TRP A 73 -10.18 -10.62 9.16
CA TRP A 73 -10.85 -9.89 8.11
C TRP A 73 -11.19 -10.86 6.98
N LYS A 74 -12.46 -11.30 6.94
CA LYS A 74 -12.94 -12.36 6.02
C LYS A 74 -12.99 -11.94 4.54
N SER A 75 -12.33 -10.86 4.15
CA SER A 75 -12.33 -10.33 2.78
C SER A 75 -10.94 -9.87 2.37
N SER A 76 -10.64 -10.07 1.08
CA SER A 76 -9.48 -9.49 0.42
C SER A 76 -9.64 -7.97 0.38
N MET A 77 -8.64 -7.23 0.86
CA MET A 77 -8.71 -5.77 0.99
C MET A 77 -7.45 -5.12 0.46
N ILE A 78 -7.61 -3.96 -0.17
CA ILE A 78 -6.47 -3.10 -0.51
C ILE A 78 -6.03 -2.28 0.71
N PRO A 79 -4.77 -1.80 0.74
CA PRO A 79 -4.22 -1.00 1.83
C PRO A 79 -5.10 0.18 2.28
N VAL A 80 -5.76 0.90 1.35
CA VAL A 80 -6.65 2.02 1.71
C VAL A 80 -7.89 1.56 2.49
N GLN A 81 -8.48 0.42 2.13
CA GLN A 81 -9.62 -0.16 2.84
C GLN A 81 -9.19 -0.60 4.25
N LEU A 82 -8.00 -1.19 4.37
CA LEU A 82 -7.44 -1.60 5.65
C LEU A 82 -7.15 -0.39 6.57
N ALA A 83 -6.63 0.71 6.01
CA ALA A 83 -6.39 1.95 6.76
C ALA A 83 -7.71 2.52 7.33
N MET A 84 -8.78 2.50 6.54
CA MET A 84 -10.10 2.94 6.98
C MET A 84 -10.67 2.00 8.05
N LEU A 85 -10.59 0.69 7.84
CA LEU A 85 -11.11 -0.32 8.76
C LEU A 85 -10.41 -0.30 10.13
N THR A 86 -9.11 0.01 10.14
CA THR A 86 -8.31 0.16 11.37
C THR A 86 -8.49 1.52 12.04
N GLY A 87 -9.23 2.45 11.43
CA GLY A 87 -9.45 3.80 11.96
C GLY A 87 -8.23 4.71 11.86
N ASN A 88 -7.23 4.36 11.03
CA ASN A 88 -6.02 5.15 10.86
C ASN A 88 -6.21 6.23 9.80
N ILE A 89 -6.90 7.31 10.19
CA ILE A 89 -7.24 8.44 9.32
C ILE A 89 -5.99 9.07 8.68
N PRO A 90 -4.88 9.34 9.40
CA PRO A 90 -3.68 9.92 8.78
C PRO A 90 -3.06 9.04 7.68
N MET A 91 -3.02 7.72 7.90
CA MET A 91 -2.55 6.78 6.88
C MET A 91 -3.49 6.74 5.67
N TRP A 92 -4.81 6.74 5.92
CA TRP A 92 -5.80 6.79 4.86
C TRP A 92 -5.65 8.05 4.00
N GLU A 93 -5.51 9.23 4.63
CA GLU A 93 -5.27 10.49 3.92
C GLU A 93 -3.98 10.49 3.10
N LEU A 94 -2.91 9.88 3.63
CA LEU A 94 -1.65 9.72 2.91
C LEU A 94 -1.83 8.88 1.63
N ILE A 95 -2.44 7.70 1.76
CA ILE A 95 -2.71 6.79 0.64
C ILE A 95 -3.61 7.49 -0.41
N MET A 96 -4.62 8.22 0.03
CA MET A 96 -5.51 8.97 -0.88
C MET A 96 -4.78 10.08 -1.63
N LYS A 97 -3.86 10.80 -0.95
CA LYS A 97 -3.05 11.84 -1.59
C LYS A 97 -2.13 11.30 -2.67
N GLU A 98 -1.59 10.09 -2.48
CA GLU A 98 -0.74 9.44 -3.49
C GLU A 98 -1.51 8.99 -4.73
N ARG A 99 -2.82 8.74 -4.59
CA ARG A 99 -3.72 8.38 -5.69
C ARG A 99 -4.28 9.58 -6.44
N LEU A 100 -3.99 10.80 -6.00
CA LEU A 100 -4.34 12.04 -6.71
C LEU A 100 -3.39 12.26 -7.88
N ARG A 101 -3.96 12.54 -9.05
CA ARG A 101 -3.23 13.00 -10.22
C ARG A 101 -3.75 14.35 -10.65
N VAL A 102 -2.86 15.32 -10.85
CA VAL A 102 -3.24 16.61 -11.45
C VAL A 102 -3.40 16.41 -12.95
N VAL A 103 -4.60 16.69 -13.48
CA VAL A 103 -4.91 16.58 -14.90
C VAL A 103 -4.53 17.86 -15.63
N TRP A 104 -4.93 19.00 -15.10
CA TRP A 104 -4.53 20.32 -15.61
C TRP A 104 -4.61 21.38 -14.50
N MET A 105 -3.95 22.51 -14.78
CA MET A 105 -3.88 23.67 -13.90
C MET A 105 -4.01 24.94 -14.74
N TRP A 106 -4.91 25.85 -14.33
CA TRP A 106 -5.05 27.19 -14.90
C TRP A 106 -5.18 28.21 -13.76
N GLY A 107 -4.10 28.94 -13.48
CA GLY A 107 -4.04 29.86 -12.34
C GLY A 107 -4.37 29.12 -11.02
N PRO A 108 -5.36 29.56 -10.23
CA PRO A 108 -5.78 28.87 -9.01
C PRO A 108 -6.67 27.63 -9.26
N ALA A 109 -7.19 27.44 -10.48
CA ALA A 109 -8.04 26.30 -10.81
C ALA A 109 -7.18 25.08 -11.12
N ILE A 110 -7.43 23.98 -10.40
CA ILE A 110 -6.71 22.71 -10.57
C ILE A 110 -7.76 21.61 -10.72
N GLN A 111 -7.65 20.82 -11.78
CA GLN A 111 -8.43 19.58 -11.89
C GLN A 111 -7.57 18.41 -11.37
N TYR A 112 -8.14 17.69 -10.41
CA TYR A 112 -7.60 16.44 -9.91
C TYR A 112 -8.40 15.26 -10.46
N GLU A 113 -7.70 14.17 -10.72
CA GLU A 113 -8.23 12.84 -10.99
C GLU A 113 -7.88 11.96 -9.78
N ILE A 114 -8.85 11.20 -9.28
CA ILE A 114 -8.68 10.28 -8.15
C ILE A 114 -9.06 8.89 -8.63
N SER A 115 -8.19 7.91 -8.39
CA SER A 115 -8.56 6.50 -8.59
C SER A 115 -9.58 6.06 -7.53
N LEU A 116 -10.75 5.62 -8.00
CA LEU A 116 -11.85 5.12 -7.15
C LEU A 116 -11.73 3.62 -6.82
N LEU A 117 -10.62 2.97 -7.19
CA LEU A 117 -10.42 1.54 -6.98
C LEU A 117 -10.48 1.18 -5.49
N GLY A 118 -11.47 0.35 -5.13
CA GLY A 118 -11.76 -0.09 -3.77
C GLY A 118 -12.35 0.98 -2.84
N ILE A 119 -12.83 2.08 -3.43
CA ILE A 119 -13.61 3.12 -2.75
C ILE A 119 -15.06 3.08 -3.23
N ASP A 120 -15.26 3.03 -4.54
CA ASP A 120 -16.58 2.90 -5.14
C ASP A 120 -17.04 1.44 -5.10
N SER A 121 -18.26 1.22 -4.63
CA SER A 121 -18.89 -0.11 -4.54
C SER A 121 -19.40 -0.62 -5.88
N ALA A 122 -19.39 0.20 -6.94
CA ALA A 122 -19.89 -0.16 -8.26
C ALA A 122 -19.00 -1.17 -9.02
N TYR A 123 -17.84 -1.54 -8.48
CA TYR A 123 -16.91 -2.51 -9.06
C TYR A 123 -16.58 -3.61 -8.04
N GLU A 124 -17.54 -4.52 -7.81
CA GLU A 124 -17.26 -5.87 -7.30
C GLU A 124 -17.05 -6.85 -8.45
#